data_AF-A0A0P7B1N9-F1
#
_entry.id   AF-A0A0P7B1N9-F1
#
_cell.length_a   1.000
_cell.length_b   1.000
_cell.length_c   1.000
_cell.angle_alpha   90.00
_cell.angle_beta   90.00
_cell.angle_gamma   90.00
#
_symmetry.space_group_name_H-M   'P 1'
#
loop_
_entity.id
_entity.type
_entity.pdbx_description
1 polymer ?
#
loop_
_entity_poly.entity_id
_entity_poly.type
_entity_poly.pdbx_seq_one_letter_code
_entity_poly.pdbx_strand_id
1 'polypeptide(L)'
;MRVSNLFLGSCAAASVSAGCFSSGFSWGNEKQTAIDEIKRLCDDGILSGAFTRNEYKIACINLGTGDGQGKKADLRIQADGLDAMPDPLVIVGAGDCAKYLHLEVNGCNYGGATTYDFTDQGHFTFVADPNNGNCA
;
A
#
# COMPACT_ATOMS: atom_id res chain seq x y z
N MET A 1 43.79 -37.21 2.27
CA MET A 1 42.64 -37.33 1.34
C MET A 1 41.42 -36.69 1.99
N ARG A 2 40.65 -35.94 1.20
CA ARG A 2 39.30 -35.39 1.45
C ARG A 2 39.15 -34.05 2.19
N VAL A 3 39.29 -33.02 1.35
CA VAL A 3 38.49 -31.78 1.21
C VAL A 3 37.24 -31.71 2.08
N SER A 4 37.10 -30.64 2.87
CA SER A 4 35.81 -30.24 3.47
C SER A 4 35.36 -28.94 2.80
N ASN A 5 34.17 -29.01 2.21
CA ASN A 5 33.55 -28.01 1.35
C ASN A 5 33.14 -26.76 2.15
N LEU A 6 33.46 -25.58 1.62
CA LEU A 6 32.81 -24.33 2.01
C LEU A 6 31.32 -24.43 1.66
N PHE A 7 30.45 -24.36 2.67
CA PHE A 7 29.05 -24.01 2.46
C PHE A 7 28.96 -22.49 2.30
N LEU A 8 28.82 -22.04 1.04
CA LEU A 8 28.32 -20.72 0.70
C LEU A 8 26.82 -20.68 1.05
N GLY A 9 26.51 -20.19 2.24
CA GLY A 9 25.14 -19.81 2.59
C GLY A 9 24.82 -18.47 1.91
N SER A 10 24.12 -18.52 0.78
CA SER A 10 23.58 -17.33 0.12
C SER A 10 22.62 -16.61 1.06
N CYS A 11 22.92 -15.36 1.41
CA CYS A 11 21.94 -14.45 1.99
C CYS A 11 20.82 -14.23 0.96
N ALA A 12 19.63 -14.78 1.21
CA ALA A 12 18.42 -14.32 0.54
C ALA A 12 18.08 -12.93 1.10
N ALA A 13 18.57 -11.88 0.47
CA ALA A 13 18.05 -10.54 0.69
C ALA A 13 16.69 -10.44 -0.02
N ALA A 14 15.61 -10.83 0.67
CA ALA A 14 14.28 -10.36 0.30
C ALA A 14 14.15 -8.93 0.85
N SER A 15 14.65 -7.95 0.10
CA SER A 15 14.60 -6.55 0.50
C SER A 15 13.57 -5.79 -0.34
N VAL A 16 12.32 -5.73 0.14
CA VAL A 16 11.46 -4.54 0.03
C VAL A 16 10.57 -4.48 1.28
N SER A 17 10.83 -3.52 2.16
CA SER A 17 9.91 -3.10 3.22
C SER A 17 10.07 -1.60 3.35
N ALA A 18 9.28 -0.84 2.59
CA ALA A 18 9.27 0.62 2.71
C ALA A 18 8.13 1.04 3.64
N GLY A 19 8.21 0.60 4.89
CA GLY A 19 7.15 0.74 5.88
C GLY A 19 6.68 2.17 6.10
N CYS A 20 7.52 3.20 5.95
CA CYS A 20 7.12 4.61 6.01
C CYS A 20 7.98 5.50 5.10
N PHE A 21 7.40 6.56 4.53
CA PHE A 21 8.15 7.62 3.86
C PHE A 21 8.86 8.52 4.89
N SER A 22 10.06 9.00 4.53
CA SER A 22 10.93 9.78 5.42
C SER A 22 10.74 11.30 5.30
N SER A 23 10.02 11.76 4.28
CA SER A 23 9.72 13.16 4.01
C SER A 23 8.42 13.27 3.22
N GLY A 24 7.89 14.49 3.07
CA GLY A 24 6.62 14.75 2.41
C GLY A 24 5.69 15.56 3.30
N PHE A 25 4.40 15.61 2.94
CA PHE A 25 3.39 16.19 3.82
C PHE A 25 3.11 15.23 4.96
N SER A 26 2.86 15.75 6.16
CA SER A 26 2.42 14.88 7.26
C SER A 26 0.91 14.69 7.20
N TRP A 27 0.36 13.58 7.73
CA TRP A 27 -1.09 13.42 7.86
C TRP A 27 -1.73 14.49 8.73
N GLY A 28 -1.04 14.99 9.76
CA GLY A 28 -1.48 16.09 10.60
C GLY A 28 -2.88 15.88 11.20
N ASN A 29 -3.68 16.95 11.21
CA ASN A 29 -5.05 16.95 11.72
C ASN A 29 -6.02 16.23 10.78
N GLU A 30 -5.64 16.03 9.52
CA GLU A 30 -6.49 15.45 8.48
C GLU A 30 -6.45 13.91 8.47
N LYS A 31 -5.74 13.31 9.42
CA LYS A 31 -5.59 11.85 9.55
C LYS A 31 -6.94 11.13 9.59
N GLN A 32 -7.88 11.60 10.41
CA GLN A 32 -9.19 10.95 10.53
C GLN A 32 -10.02 11.07 9.23
N THR A 33 -9.97 12.22 8.57
CA THR A 33 -10.60 12.41 7.25
C THR A 33 -10.08 11.41 6.23
N ALA A 34 -8.75 11.17 6.21
CA ALA A 34 -8.16 10.16 5.33
C ALA A 34 -8.67 8.75 5.65
N ILE A 35 -8.76 8.37 6.94
CA ILE A 35 -9.28 7.08 7.39
C ILE A 35 -10.72 6.86 6.91
N ASP A 36 -11.59 7.86 7.09
CA ASP A 36 -13.01 7.77 6.74
C ASP A 36 -13.22 7.64 5.23
N GLU A 37 -12.49 8.43 4.43
CA GLU A 37 -12.57 8.36 2.96
C GLU A 37 -11.94 7.08 2.41
N ILE A 38 -10.83 6.58 2.97
CA ILE A 38 -10.28 5.26 2.62
C ILE A 38 -11.34 4.18 2.81
N LYS A 39 -12.04 4.19 3.96
CA LYS A 39 -13.09 3.22 4.24
C LYS A 39 -14.18 3.28 3.18
N ARG A 40 -14.66 4.48 2.85
CA ARG A 40 -15.68 4.68 1.81
C ARG A 40 -15.21 4.16 0.44
N LEU A 41 -14.00 4.50 0.01
CA LEU A 41 -13.44 4.04 -1.28
C LEU A 41 -13.28 2.52 -1.35
N CYS A 42 -12.93 1.88 -0.23
CA CYS A 42 -12.85 0.43 -0.14
C CYS A 42 -14.24 -0.22 -0.14
N ASP A 43 -15.21 0.33 0.59
CA ASP A 43 -16.60 -0.17 0.64
C ASP A 43 -17.31 -0.02 -0.72
N ASP A 44 -17.04 1.08 -1.44
CA ASP A 44 -17.60 1.36 -2.77
C ASP A 44 -16.97 0.51 -3.89
N GLY A 45 -15.94 -0.29 -3.58
CA GLY A 45 -15.25 -1.12 -4.56
C GLY A 45 -14.26 -0.38 -5.48
N ILE A 46 -13.97 0.90 -5.18
CA ILE A 46 -13.04 1.72 -5.98
C ILE A 46 -11.61 1.23 -5.80
N LEU A 47 -11.20 0.96 -4.56
CA LEU A 47 -9.89 0.42 -4.23
C LEU A 47 -9.90 -1.09 -3.94
N SER A 48 -11.06 -1.67 -3.62
CA SER A 48 -11.20 -3.09 -3.31
C SER A 48 -11.70 -3.91 -4.51
N GLY A 49 -11.94 -5.21 -4.30
CA GLY A 49 -12.52 -6.10 -5.31
C GLY A 49 -11.45 -6.91 -6.06
N ALA A 50 -11.78 -7.28 -7.30
CA ALA A 50 -10.91 -8.11 -8.12
C ALA A 50 -9.64 -7.39 -8.57
N PHE A 51 -8.53 -8.12 -8.51
CA PHE A 51 -7.24 -7.76 -9.09
C PHE A 51 -6.76 -8.92 -9.96
N THR A 52 -6.33 -8.55 -11.15
CA THR A 52 -5.59 -9.40 -12.06
C THR A 52 -4.09 -9.12 -11.99
N ARG A 53 -3.32 -9.91 -12.71
CA ARG A 53 -1.86 -9.81 -12.79
C ARG A 53 -1.36 -8.38 -13.04
N ASN A 54 -0.52 -7.88 -12.14
CA ASN A 54 0.08 -6.53 -12.21
C ASN A 54 -0.95 -5.39 -12.25
N GLU A 55 -2.22 -5.66 -11.92
CA GLU A 55 -3.25 -4.66 -11.82
C GLU A 55 -3.02 -3.76 -10.59
N TYR A 56 -3.39 -2.50 -10.74
CA TYR A 56 -3.50 -1.59 -9.63
C TYR A 56 -4.80 -0.80 -9.68
N LYS A 57 -5.22 -0.38 -8.49
CA LYS A 57 -6.29 0.59 -8.29
C LYS A 57 -5.74 1.79 -7.58
N ILE A 58 -6.16 2.97 -8.01
CA ILE A 58 -5.74 4.25 -7.45
C ILE A 58 -6.96 5.09 -7.11
N ALA A 59 -6.79 5.93 -6.10
CA ALA A 59 -7.77 6.95 -5.77
C ALA A 59 -7.05 8.18 -5.20
N CYS A 60 -7.71 9.32 -5.30
CA CYS A 60 -7.26 10.56 -4.69
C CYS A 60 -8.35 11.07 -3.73
N ILE A 61 -7.94 11.49 -2.54
CA ILE A 61 -8.82 12.10 -1.53
C ILE A 61 -8.42 13.56 -1.31
N ASN A 62 -9.38 14.48 -1.36
CA ASN A 62 -9.18 15.85 -0.90
C ASN A 62 -9.31 15.88 0.63
N LEU A 63 -8.25 16.31 1.33
CA LEU A 63 -8.18 16.37 2.78
C LEU A 63 -8.51 17.76 3.36
N GLY A 64 -8.62 18.77 2.50
CA GLY A 64 -8.97 20.15 2.88
C GLY A 64 -7.80 21.10 2.63
N THR A 65 -7.70 22.15 3.44
CA THR A 65 -6.57 23.08 3.42
C THR A 65 -5.63 22.72 4.56
N GLY A 66 -4.50 22.08 4.23
CA GLY A 66 -3.40 21.78 5.17
C GLY A 66 -2.60 23.06 5.49
N ASP A 67 -1.27 23.02 5.35
CA ASP A 67 -0.30 24.09 5.65
C ASP A 67 -0.48 25.41 4.85
N GLY A 68 -1.68 26.00 4.86
CA GLY A 68 -2.09 27.14 4.06
C GLY A 68 -2.38 26.83 2.57
N GLN A 69 -2.29 25.57 2.15
CA GLN A 69 -2.51 25.11 0.77
C GLN A 69 -3.48 23.92 0.73
N GLY A 70 -4.04 23.63 -0.44
CA GLY A 70 -4.85 22.41 -0.64
C GLY A 70 -4.03 21.17 -0.27
N LYS A 71 -4.66 20.22 0.40
CA LYS A 71 -4.03 18.97 0.81
C LYS A 71 -4.84 17.81 0.25
N LYS A 72 -4.13 16.82 -0.28
CA LYS A 72 -4.71 15.59 -0.81
C LYS A 72 -3.98 14.37 -0.28
N ALA A 73 -4.53 13.20 -0.53
CA ALA A 73 -3.85 11.93 -0.37
C ALA A 73 -4.01 11.07 -1.63
N ASP A 74 -2.90 10.56 -2.12
CA ASP A 74 -2.86 9.61 -3.21
C ASP A 74 -2.80 8.18 -2.63
N LEU A 75 -3.73 7.34 -3.07
CA LEU A 75 -3.86 5.97 -2.61
C LEU A 75 -3.60 5.02 -3.77
N ARG A 76 -2.91 3.91 -3.50
CA ARG A 76 -2.71 2.83 -4.48
C ARG A 76 -2.74 1.48 -3.81
N ILE A 77 -3.37 0.51 -4.47
CA ILE A 77 -3.21 -0.91 -4.19
C ILE A 77 -2.73 -1.56 -5.48
N GLN A 78 -1.63 -2.29 -5.40
CA GLN A 78 -0.98 -2.95 -6.54
C GLN A 78 -0.84 -4.45 -6.26
N ALA A 79 -1.18 -5.27 -7.25
CA ALA A 79 -0.96 -6.72 -7.22
C ALA A 79 0.40 -7.07 -7.83
N ASP A 80 1.44 -7.20 -7.00
CA ASP A 80 2.83 -7.42 -7.45
C ASP A 80 3.21 -8.93 -7.51
N GLY A 81 2.45 -9.81 -6.85
CA GLY A 81 2.79 -11.22 -6.69
C GLY A 81 1.96 -12.25 -7.47
N LEU A 82 1.09 -11.81 -8.37
CA LEU A 82 0.19 -12.72 -9.10
C LEU A 82 0.84 -13.43 -10.28
N ASP A 83 2.10 -13.09 -10.60
CA ASP A 83 2.75 -13.56 -11.81
C ASP A 83 3.03 -15.07 -11.84
N ALA A 84 3.22 -15.68 -10.68
CA ALA A 84 3.47 -17.12 -10.57
C ALA A 84 2.18 -17.96 -10.51
N MET A 85 1.00 -17.33 -10.56
CA MET A 85 -0.27 -18.02 -10.29
C MET A 85 -0.92 -18.59 -11.57
N PRO A 86 -1.47 -19.82 -11.51
CA PRO A 86 -2.17 -20.44 -12.64
C PRO A 86 -3.48 -19.73 -12.99
N ASP A 87 -4.17 -19.18 -11.99
CA ASP A 87 -5.37 -18.35 -12.15
C ASP A 87 -5.16 -17.04 -11.36
N PRO A 88 -4.62 -15.98 -12.00
CA PRO A 88 -4.16 -14.78 -11.32
C PRO A 88 -5.31 -13.80 -11.07
N LEU A 89 -6.42 -14.27 -10.49
CA LEU A 89 -7.55 -13.45 -10.06
C LEU A 89 -7.68 -13.54 -8.54
N VAL A 90 -7.42 -12.43 -7.86
CA VAL A 90 -7.51 -12.35 -6.40
C VAL A 90 -8.46 -11.23 -6.00
N ILE A 91 -9.28 -11.48 -4.98
CA ILE A 91 -10.22 -10.50 -4.44
C ILE A 91 -9.66 -9.92 -3.16
N VAL A 92 -9.35 -8.62 -3.16
CA VAL A 92 -9.08 -7.88 -1.93
C VAL A 92 -10.42 -7.38 -1.38
N GLY A 93 -10.87 -7.94 -0.26
CA GLY A 93 -12.10 -7.50 0.39
C GLY A 93 -12.02 -6.05 0.90
N ALA A 94 -13.17 -5.37 1.01
CA ALA A 94 -13.23 -4.00 1.52
C ALA A 94 -12.56 -3.84 2.90
N GLY A 95 -12.72 -4.84 3.77
CA GLY A 95 -12.10 -4.87 5.10
C GLY A 95 -10.57 -4.88 5.05
N ASP A 96 -9.96 -5.74 4.23
CA ASP A 96 -8.50 -5.80 4.08
C ASP A 96 -7.97 -4.56 3.34
N CYS A 97 -8.68 -4.09 2.31
CA CYS A 97 -8.40 -2.83 1.64
C CYS A 97 -8.27 -1.66 2.63
N ALA A 98 -9.27 -1.47 3.48
CA ALA A 98 -9.28 -0.39 4.45
C ALA A 98 -8.21 -0.60 5.52
N LYS A 99 -8.13 -1.82 6.08
CA LYS A 99 -7.17 -2.19 7.13
C LYS A 99 -5.73 -1.87 6.72
N TYR A 100 -5.28 -2.32 5.56
CA TYR A 100 -3.87 -2.16 5.16
C TYR A 100 -3.54 -0.70 4.81
N LEU A 101 -4.43 0.04 4.15
CA LEU A 101 -4.23 1.49 3.94
C LEU A 101 -4.28 2.29 5.26
N HIS A 102 -5.15 1.90 6.21
CA HIS A 102 -5.20 2.52 7.54
C HIS A 102 -3.93 2.29 8.35
N LEU A 103 -3.22 1.17 8.15
CA LEU A 103 -1.92 0.95 8.78
C LEU A 103 -0.87 1.94 8.27
N GLU A 104 -0.83 2.23 6.97
CA GLU A 104 0.06 3.25 6.42
C GLU A 104 -0.25 4.65 6.98
N VAL A 105 -1.54 5.00 7.04
CA VAL A 105 -1.98 6.29 7.62
C VAL A 105 -1.61 6.38 9.10
N ASN A 106 -1.91 5.35 9.89
CA ASN A 106 -1.73 5.39 11.33
C ASN A 106 -0.28 5.22 11.77
N GLY A 107 0.49 4.38 11.09
CA GLY A 107 1.86 4.02 11.42
C GLY A 107 2.91 5.02 10.93
N CYS A 108 2.61 5.80 9.89
CA CYS A 108 3.62 6.63 9.22
C CYS A 108 3.20 8.08 9.12
N ASN A 109 3.96 8.98 9.76
CA ASN A 109 3.62 10.40 9.79
C ASN A 109 3.50 11.04 8.41
N TYR A 110 4.31 10.60 7.44
CA TYR A 110 4.35 11.14 6.06
C TYR A 110 3.77 10.16 5.03
N GLY A 111 2.96 9.20 5.45
CA GLY A 111 2.52 8.12 4.58
C GLY A 111 3.55 6.99 4.44
N GLY A 112 3.16 5.95 3.71
CA GLY A 112 3.94 4.71 3.62
C GLY A 112 3.53 3.83 2.45
N ALA A 113 4.36 2.82 2.19
CA ALA A 113 4.17 1.83 1.15
C ALA A 113 4.62 0.45 1.62
N THR A 114 3.68 -0.38 2.06
CA THR A 114 3.98 -1.73 2.57
C THR A 114 3.43 -2.80 1.64
N THR A 115 4.28 -3.79 1.34
CA THR A 115 3.90 -5.01 0.64
C THR A 115 3.50 -6.07 1.67
N TYR A 116 2.33 -6.67 1.48
CA TYR A 116 1.81 -7.75 2.31
C TYR A 116 1.65 -9.02 1.47
N ASP A 117 2.13 -10.14 2.00
CA ASP A 117 1.89 -11.46 1.43
C ASP A 117 0.47 -11.92 1.79
N PHE A 118 -0.30 -12.27 0.77
CA PHE A 118 -1.58 -12.94 0.90
C PHE A 118 -1.34 -14.42 0.64
N THR A 119 -1.50 -15.25 1.67
CA THR A 119 -1.22 -16.69 1.59
C THR A 119 -1.93 -17.32 0.40
N ASP A 120 -1.16 -18.00 -0.45
CA ASP A 120 -1.61 -18.64 -1.70
C ASP A 120 -2.24 -17.70 -2.75
N GLN A 121 -2.14 -16.38 -2.55
CA GLN A 121 -2.77 -15.33 -3.38
C GLN A 121 -1.79 -14.22 -3.81
N GLY A 122 -0.48 -14.38 -3.55
CA GLY A 122 0.56 -13.49 -4.03
C GLY A 122 0.85 -12.40 -3.01
N HIS A 123 1.30 -11.23 -3.45
CA HIS A 123 1.54 -10.11 -2.57
C HIS A 123 1.02 -8.81 -3.18
N PHE A 124 0.61 -7.91 -2.29
CA PHE A 124 -0.02 -6.65 -2.63
C PHE A 124 0.71 -5.51 -1.94
N THR A 125 1.02 -4.45 -2.70
CA THR A 125 1.59 -3.22 -2.15
C THR A 125 0.49 -2.20 -1.94
N PHE A 126 0.38 -1.70 -0.70
CA PHE A 126 -0.58 -0.68 -0.30
C PHE A 126 0.17 0.61 -0.03
N VAL A 127 -0.23 1.68 -0.70
CA VAL A 127 0.40 3.00 -0.61
C VAL A 127 -0.63 4.01 -0.17
N ALA A 128 -0.30 4.80 0.85
CA ALA A 128 -1.05 5.98 1.24
C ALA A 128 -0.08 7.16 1.39
N ASP A 129 -0.21 8.16 0.52
CA ASP A 129 0.74 9.27 0.40
C ASP A 129 0.04 10.63 0.52
N PRO A 130 0.14 11.33 1.66
CA PRO A 130 -0.34 12.69 1.81
C PRO A 130 0.55 13.66 1.02
N ASN A 131 -0.07 14.51 0.19
CA ASN A 131 0.61 15.43 -0.71
C ASN A 131 -0.06 16.82 -0.73
N ASN A 132 0.67 17.82 -1.22
CA ASN A 132 0.11 19.12 -1.55
C ASN A 132 -0.77 19.04 -2.81
N GLY A 133 -1.80 19.87 -2.84
CA GLY A 133 -2.70 20.04 -3.97
C GLY A 133 -4.09 19.48 -3.73
N ASN A 134 -4.84 19.34 -4.81
CA ASN A 134 -6.20 18.81 -4.82
C ASN A 134 -6.30 17.71 -5.87
N CYS A 135 -7.27 16.81 -5.71
CA CYS A 135 -7.67 15.86 -6.73
C CYS A 135 -8.26 16.60 -7.94
N ALA A 136 -7.89 16.16 -9.14
CA ALA A 136 -8.32 16.74 -10.41
C ALA A 136 -9.72 16.26 -10.83
#